data_AF-A0A433IJM8-F1
#
_entry.id   AF-A0A433IJM8-F1
#
_cell.length_a   1.000
_cell.length_b   1.000
_cell.length_c   1.000
_cell.angle_alpha   90.00
_cell.angle_beta   90.00
_cell.angle_gamma   90.00
#
_symmetry.space_group_name_H-M   'P 1'
#
loop_
_entity.id
_entity.type
_entity.pdbx_description
1 polymer ?
#
loop_
_entity_poly.entity_id
_entity_poly.type
_entity_poly.pdbx_seq_one_letter_code
_entity_poly.pdbx_strand_id
1 'polypeptide(L)'
;MRVIDVGLREGHEYRVRDTWLTVPNLITLARFALVPVFVWLTVDGRHLDAFVILAVLSGTDWVDGYVARRFDMISTVGRWLDPVADRLSLLVVAVTFVATGIAPLWLALAIAIPDLVLAAVCLWLFGGSPDLPVTVLGKVRTALLLVGTPLLLLARVPGVDGGPWSGVALALVGAGCLLHILAAGDYLVRAVGKARGLRADGQDPREHPSRRG
;
A
#
# COMPACT_ATOMS: atom_id res chain seq x y z
N MET A 1 3.84 -10.38 24.65
CA MET A 1 3.32 -9.99 23.32
C MET A 1 3.37 -8.46 23.25
N ARG A 2 4.45 -7.88 22.73
CA ARG A 2 4.57 -6.41 22.67
C ARG A 2 3.99 -5.97 21.33
N VAL A 3 2.72 -5.58 21.44
CA VAL A 3 1.91 -4.82 20.51
C VAL A 3 2.77 -4.07 19.50
N ILE A 4 2.67 -4.46 18.23
CA ILE A 4 2.92 -3.51 17.14
C ILE A 4 1.99 -2.35 17.44
N ASP A 5 2.53 -1.16 17.64
CA ASP A 5 1.77 0.06 17.92
C ASP A 5 0.95 0.44 16.69
N VAL A 6 -0.16 -0.28 16.48
CA VAL A 6 -1.19 0.00 15.48
C VAL A 6 -2.12 1.13 16.00
N GLY A 7 -1.73 1.85 17.06
CA GLY A 7 -2.62 2.73 17.80
C GLY A 7 -3.65 1.93 18.60
N LEU A 8 -3.24 0.79 19.18
CA LEU A 8 -4.09 0.05 20.12
C LEU A 8 -4.27 0.92 21.38
N ARG A 9 -5.52 1.14 21.79
CA ARG A 9 -5.81 1.79 23.07
C ARG A 9 -5.38 0.85 24.19
N GLU A 10 -4.56 1.34 25.12
CA GLU A 10 -4.21 0.59 26.32
C GLU A 10 -5.51 0.22 27.07
N GLY A 11 -5.75 -1.08 27.29
CA GLY A 11 -6.87 -1.59 28.08
C GLY A 11 -8.05 -2.24 27.33
N HIS A 12 -8.01 -2.40 26.00
CA HIS A 12 -9.07 -3.13 25.25
C HIS A 12 -8.71 -4.59 24.93
N GLU A 13 -9.58 -5.53 25.33
CA GLU A 13 -9.51 -6.94 24.93
C GLU A 13 -9.95 -7.11 23.46
N TYR A 14 -8.98 -7.29 22.57
CA TYR A 14 -9.23 -7.62 21.16
C TYR A 14 -9.71 -9.06 21.04
N ARG A 15 -10.86 -9.28 20.38
CA ARG A 15 -11.46 -10.61 20.24
C ARG A 15 -10.94 -11.28 18.96
N VAL A 16 -9.87 -12.06 19.08
CA VAL A 16 -9.36 -12.90 17.97
C VAL A 16 -10.42 -13.96 17.63
N ARG A 17 -10.95 -13.95 16.42
CA ARG A 17 -11.85 -14.99 15.91
C ARG A 17 -11.10 -15.89 14.95
N ASP A 18 -11.21 -17.21 15.14
CA ASP A 18 -10.61 -18.23 14.26
C ASP A 18 -11.32 -18.38 12.91
N THR A 19 -12.31 -17.52 12.61
CA THR A 19 -13.02 -17.51 11.33
C THR A 19 -12.35 -16.60 10.30
N TRP A 20 -12.26 -17.11 9.07
CA TRP A 20 -11.52 -16.53 7.96
C TRP A 20 -12.38 -15.51 7.21
N LEU A 21 -13.71 -15.57 7.40
CA LEU A 21 -14.69 -14.58 6.99
C LEU A 21 -14.84 -13.51 8.07
N THR A 22 -13.95 -12.53 8.05
CA THR A 22 -14.10 -11.28 8.80
C THR A 22 -14.42 -10.15 7.82
N VAL A 23 -15.06 -9.08 8.29
CA VAL A 23 -15.38 -7.91 7.45
C VAL A 23 -14.12 -7.35 6.74
N PRO A 24 -12.95 -7.21 7.40
CA PRO A 24 -11.71 -6.82 6.72
C PRO A 24 -11.31 -7.76 5.59
N ASN A 25 -11.35 -9.09 5.82
CA ASN A 25 -10.99 -10.05 4.77
C ASN A 25 -11.95 -10.01 3.57
N LEU A 26 -13.24 -9.70 3.79
CA LEU A 26 -14.20 -9.52 2.70
C LEU A 26 -13.89 -8.28 1.88
N ILE A 27 -13.44 -7.19 2.52
CA ILE A 27 -13.03 -5.97 1.83
C ILE A 27 -11.73 -6.22 1.03
N THR A 28 -10.75 -6.91 1.60
CA THR A 28 -9.54 -7.33 0.88
C THR A 28 -9.88 -8.23 -0.31
N LEU A 29 -10.81 -9.17 -0.16
CA LEU A 29 -11.27 -10.03 -1.25
C LEU A 29 -11.99 -9.22 -2.35
N ALA A 30 -12.84 -8.26 -1.95
CA ALA A 30 -13.47 -7.34 -2.88
C ALA A 30 -12.44 -6.48 -3.62
N ARG A 31 -11.41 -5.98 -2.93
CA ARG A 31 -10.27 -5.25 -3.53
C ARG A 31 -9.60 -6.11 -4.59
N PHE A 32 -9.27 -7.36 -4.26
CA PHE A 32 -8.69 -8.31 -5.21
C PHE A 32 -9.57 -8.57 -6.43
N ALA A 33 -10.89 -8.67 -6.26
CA ALA A 33 -11.82 -8.86 -7.37
C ALA A 33 -11.99 -7.60 -8.23
N LEU A 34 -11.92 -6.41 -7.63
CA LEU A 34 -12.05 -5.13 -8.32
C LEU A 34 -10.81 -4.75 -9.14
N VAL A 35 -9.61 -5.22 -8.77
CA VAL A 35 -8.37 -4.92 -9.52
C VAL A 35 -8.45 -5.42 -10.98
N PRO A 36 -8.79 -6.68 -11.28
CA PRO A 36 -8.98 -7.14 -12.67
C PRO A 36 -10.06 -6.35 -13.43
N VAL A 37 -11.16 -5.99 -12.76
CA VAL A 37 -12.23 -5.18 -13.35
C VAL A 37 -11.71 -3.80 -13.73
N PHE A 38 -10.93 -3.17 -12.85
CA PHE A 38 -10.26 -1.91 -13.11
C PHE A 38 -9.34 -2.01 -14.34
N VAL A 39 -8.52 -3.06 -14.43
CA VAL A 39 -7.62 -3.29 -15.58
C VAL A 39 -8.43 -3.39 -16.86
N TRP A 40 -9.45 -4.23 -16.88
CA TRP A 40 -10.31 -4.44 -18.04
C TRP A 40 -10.97 -3.13 -18.50
N LEU A 41 -11.61 -2.38 -17.61
CA LEU A 41 -12.25 -1.11 -17.94
C LEU A 41 -11.26 -0.07 -18.46
N THR A 42 -10.05 -0.04 -17.91
CA THR A 42 -9.00 0.91 -18.33
C THR A 42 -8.50 0.57 -19.73
N VAL A 43 -8.31 -0.72 -20.03
CA VAL A 43 -7.90 -1.21 -21.36
C VAL A 43 -9.00 -1.00 -22.40
N ASP A 44 -10.27 -1.18 -22.03
CA ASP A 44 -11.45 -0.95 -22.88
C ASP A 44 -11.71 0.54 -23.16
N GLY A 45 -10.96 1.46 -22.53
CA GLY A 45 -11.12 2.92 -22.71
C GLY A 45 -12.30 3.52 -21.95
N ARG A 46 -12.95 2.75 -21.07
CA ARG A 46 -14.06 3.19 -20.21
C ARG A 46 -13.55 3.97 -19.00
N HIS A 47 -12.91 5.11 -19.26
CA HIS A 47 -12.15 5.88 -18.25
C HIS A 47 -12.99 6.35 -17.05
N LEU A 48 -14.28 6.67 -17.26
CA LEU A 48 -15.16 7.07 -16.16
C LEU A 48 -15.46 5.90 -15.21
N ASP A 49 -15.76 4.73 -15.76
CA ASP A 49 -16.02 3.52 -14.96
C ASP A 49 -14.75 3.07 -14.25
N ALA A 50 -13.61 3.08 -14.95
CA ALA A 50 -12.31 2.81 -14.35
C ALA A 50 -11.97 3.80 -13.23
N PHE A 51 -12.28 5.09 -13.40
CA PHE A 51 -12.14 6.11 -12.36
C PHE A 51 -12.98 5.78 -11.13
N VAL A 52 -14.26 5.44 -11.30
CA VAL A 52 -15.15 5.09 -10.18
C VAL A 52 -14.62 3.87 -9.45
N ILE A 53 -14.23 2.81 -10.16
CA ILE A 53 -13.67 1.61 -9.54
C ILE A 53 -12.37 1.93 -8.79
N LEU A 54 -11.47 2.71 -9.39
CA LEU A 54 -10.22 3.09 -8.74
C LEU A 54 -10.44 3.99 -7.53
N ALA A 55 -11.41 4.91 -7.59
CA ALA A 55 -11.79 5.75 -6.46
C ALA A 55 -12.38 4.93 -5.31
N VAL A 56 -13.21 3.92 -5.62
CA VAL A 56 -13.72 2.97 -4.63
C VAL A 56 -12.57 2.17 -4.02
N LEU A 57 -11.69 1.60 -4.85
CA LEU A 57 -10.48 0.88 -4.41
C LEU A 57 -9.63 1.73 -3.45
N SER A 58 -9.33 2.97 -3.83
CA SER A 58 -8.55 3.90 -3.01
C SER A 58 -9.26 4.31 -1.72
N GLY A 59 -10.60 4.40 -1.75
CA GLY A 59 -11.43 4.76 -0.59
C GLY A 59 -11.58 3.61 0.41
N THR A 60 -11.59 2.36 -0.05
CA THR A 60 -11.73 1.18 0.82
C THR A 60 -10.62 1.08 1.86
N ASP A 61 -9.41 1.55 1.57
CA ASP A 61 -8.29 1.57 2.52
C ASP A 61 -8.59 2.41 3.77
N TRP A 62 -9.34 3.51 3.61
CA TRP A 62 -9.76 4.34 4.75
C TRP A 62 -10.92 3.70 5.52
N VAL A 63 -11.82 3.03 4.81
CA VAL A 63 -12.95 2.31 5.40
C VAL A 63 -12.45 1.13 6.24
N ASP A 64 -11.48 0.36 5.75
CA ASP A 64 -10.85 -0.74 6.49
C ASP A 64 -10.24 -0.27 7.80
N GLY A 65 -9.47 0.81 7.76
CA GLY A 65 -8.88 1.39 8.96
C GLY A 65 -9.94 1.89 9.96
N TYR A 66 -11.07 2.42 9.47
CA TYR A 66 -12.16 2.86 10.33
C TYR A 66 -12.92 1.68 10.96
N VAL A 67 -13.26 0.67 10.15
CA VAL A 67 -14.01 -0.52 10.58
C VAL A 67 -13.16 -1.38 11.52
N ALA A 68 -11.89 -1.61 11.22
CA ALA A 68 -10.98 -2.36 12.10
C ALA A 68 -10.84 -1.71 13.49
N ARG A 69 -10.77 -0.36 13.54
CA ARG A 69 -10.74 0.40 14.80
C ARG A 69 -12.06 0.39 15.57
N ARG A 70 -13.19 0.11 14.91
CA ARG A 70 -14.53 0.17 15.52
C ARG A 70 -15.06 -1.19 15.98
N PHE A 71 -14.58 -2.28 15.37
CA PHE A 71 -15.10 -3.63 15.58
C PHE A 71 -14.15 -4.58 16.32
N ASP A 72 -12.92 -4.15 16.68
CA ASP A 72 -11.93 -4.93 17.45
C ASP A 72 -11.67 -6.35 16.91
N MET A 73 -11.87 -6.55 15.60
CA MET A 73 -11.70 -7.84 14.92
C MET A 73 -10.40 -7.83 14.13
N ILE A 74 -9.50 -8.74 14.47
CA ILE A 74 -8.21 -8.91 13.78
C ILE A 74 -8.07 -10.38 13.35
N SER A 75 -7.93 -10.64 12.04
CA SER A 75 -7.68 -11.97 11.48
C SER A 75 -6.18 -12.19 11.25
N THR A 76 -5.65 -13.36 11.62
CA THR A 76 -4.24 -13.71 11.41
C THR A 76 -3.87 -13.85 9.93
N VAL A 77 -4.82 -14.29 9.10
CA VAL A 77 -4.63 -14.45 7.65
C VAL A 77 -4.66 -13.09 6.94
N GLY A 78 -5.61 -12.22 7.29
CA GLY A 78 -5.71 -10.86 6.75
C GLY A 78 -4.44 -10.04 7.00
N ARG A 79 -3.82 -10.19 8.19
CA ARG A 79 -2.58 -9.48 8.55
C ARG A 79 -1.41 -9.67 7.56
N TRP A 80 -1.30 -10.84 6.94
CA TRP A 80 -0.23 -11.11 5.96
C TRP A 80 -0.68 -10.82 4.53
N LEU A 81 -1.97 -11.02 4.23
CA LEU A 81 -2.50 -10.85 2.89
C LEU A 81 -2.69 -9.36 2.53
N ASP A 82 -3.11 -8.53 3.48
CA ASP A 82 -3.42 -7.11 3.25
C ASP A 82 -2.20 -6.31 2.74
N PRO A 83 -1.01 -6.36 3.36
CA PRO A 83 0.13 -5.56 2.90
C PRO A 83 0.65 -5.99 1.53
N VAL A 84 0.47 -7.26 1.17
CA VAL A 84 0.84 -7.80 -0.15
C VAL A 84 -0.18 -7.37 -1.19
N ALA A 85 -1.47 -7.51 -0.88
CA ALA A 85 -2.57 -7.08 -1.73
C ALA A 85 -2.48 -5.60 -2.08
N ASP A 86 -2.19 -4.75 -1.09
CA ASP A 86 -2.11 -3.30 -1.28
C ASP A 86 -0.96 -2.91 -2.21
N ARG A 87 0.23 -3.48 -1.96
CA ARG A 87 1.41 -3.22 -2.81
C ARG A 87 1.21 -3.74 -4.23
N LEU A 88 0.63 -4.93 -4.37
CA LEU A 88 0.34 -5.51 -5.68
C LEU A 88 -0.70 -4.68 -6.44
N SER A 89 -1.76 -4.24 -5.77
CA SER A 89 -2.81 -3.41 -6.36
C SER A 89 -2.23 -2.11 -6.91
N LEU A 90 -1.40 -1.41 -6.12
CA LEU A 90 -0.75 -0.18 -6.57
C LEU A 90 0.19 -0.42 -7.77
N LEU A 91 0.94 -1.51 -7.76
CA LEU A 91 1.80 -1.90 -8.88
C LEU A 91 0.99 -2.20 -10.15
N VAL A 92 -0.11 -2.95 -10.04
CA VAL A 92 -1.00 -3.27 -11.16
C VAL A 92 -1.62 -1.99 -11.74
N VAL A 93 -2.06 -1.07 -10.89
CA VAL A 93 -2.57 0.24 -11.33
C VAL A 93 -1.52 1.01 -12.12
N ALA A 94 -0.29 1.11 -11.58
CA ALA A 94 0.80 1.82 -12.23
C ALA A 94 1.18 1.20 -13.58
N VAL A 95 1.30 -0.13 -13.65
CA VAL A 95 1.60 -0.86 -14.89
C VAL A 95 0.49 -0.68 -15.91
N THR A 96 -0.77 -0.76 -15.49
CA THR A 96 -1.93 -0.56 -16.37
C THR A 96 -1.90 0.83 -16.98
N PHE A 97 -1.63 1.88 -16.18
CA PHE A 97 -1.52 3.23 -16.70
C PHE A 97 -0.41 3.41 -17.73
N VAL A 98 0.73 2.74 -17.55
CA VAL A 98 1.80 2.76 -18.54
C VAL A 98 1.41 2.01 -19.80
N ALA A 99 0.81 0.83 -19.65
CA ALA A 99 0.38 -0.01 -20.77
C ALA A 99 -0.68 0.66 -21.66
N THR A 100 -1.57 1.47 -21.07
CA THR A 100 -2.63 2.19 -21.78
C THR A 100 -2.24 3.62 -22.18
N GLY A 101 -1.00 4.06 -21.92
CA GLY A 101 -0.54 5.42 -22.24
C GLY A 101 -1.19 6.52 -21.39
N ILE A 102 -1.79 6.16 -20.25
CA ILE A 102 -2.31 7.12 -19.25
C ILE A 102 -1.16 7.79 -18.50
N ALA A 103 -0.11 7.03 -18.22
CA ALA A 103 1.07 7.51 -17.52
C ALA A 103 2.37 7.17 -18.25
N PRO A 104 3.42 7.98 -18.07
CA PRO A 104 4.76 7.64 -18.53
C PRO A 104 5.40 6.52 -17.69
N LEU A 105 6.34 5.80 -18.30
CA LEU A 105 7.03 4.65 -17.69
C LEU A 105 7.68 4.97 -16.33
N TRP A 106 8.17 6.20 -16.15
CA TRP A 106 8.84 6.60 -14.91
C TRP A 106 7.94 6.44 -13.68
N LEU A 107 6.61 6.57 -13.81
CA LEU A 107 5.66 6.43 -12.69
C LEU A 107 5.66 5.00 -12.16
N ALA A 108 5.57 4.01 -13.07
CA ALA A 108 5.62 2.61 -12.69
C ALA A 108 6.98 2.23 -12.09
N LEU A 109 8.08 2.72 -12.66
CA LEU A 109 9.43 2.48 -12.13
C LEU A 109 9.63 3.10 -10.74
N ALA A 110 9.12 4.32 -10.53
CA ALA A 110 9.21 5.01 -9.25
C ALA A 110 8.45 4.28 -8.15
N ILE A 111 7.42 3.50 -8.47
CA ILE A 111 6.68 2.66 -7.52
C ILE A 111 7.36 1.30 -7.34
N ALA A 112 7.65 0.61 -8.45
CA ALA A 112 8.13 -0.76 -8.45
C ALA A 112 9.54 -0.93 -7.89
N ILE A 113 10.49 -0.05 -8.28
CA ILE A 113 11.90 -0.19 -7.89
C ILE A 113 12.07 -0.08 -6.36
N PRO A 114 11.55 0.96 -5.67
CA PRO A 114 11.72 1.07 -4.23
C PRO A 114 11.08 -0.10 -3.46
N ASP A 115 9.91 -0.57 -3.91
CA ASP A 115 9.24 -1.70 -3.27
C ASP A 115 10.00 -3.01 -3.45
N LEU A 116 10.54 -3.27 -4.65
CA LEU A 116 11.34 -4.46 -4.93
C LEU A 116 12.66 -4.46 -4.16
N VAL A 117 13.37 -3.32 -4.15
CA VAL A 117 14.61 -3.15 -3.39
C VAL A 117 14.35 -3.37 -1.91
N LEU A 118 13.29 -2.76 -1.37
CA LEU A 118 12.97 -2.88 0.04
C LEU A 118 12.59 -4.31 0.42
N ALA A 119 11.76 -4.97 -0.39
CA ALA A 119 11.39 -6.37 -0.18
C ALA A 119 12.62 -7.29 -0.20
N ALA A 120 13.51 -7.12 -1.18
CA ALA A 120 14.73 -7.93 -1.30
C ALA A 120 15.68 -7.73 -0.10
N VAL A 121 15.93 -6.48 0.31
CA VAL A 121 16.84 -6.19 1.43
C VAL A 121 16.25 -6.67 2.75
N CYS A 122 14.96 -6.45 3.00
CA CYS A 122 14.31 -6.92 4.22
C CYS A 122 14.32 -8.45 4.31
N LEU A 123 14.03 -9.13 3.20
CA LEU A 123 14.10 -10.59 3.12
C LEU A 123 15.53 -11.10 3.39
N TRP A 124 16.54 -10.44 2.82
CA TRP A 124 17.93 -10.85 3.02
C TRP A 124 18.42 -10.63 4.45
N LEU A 125 18.08 -9.49 5.07
CA LEU A 125 18.53 -9.12 6.42
C LEU A 125 17.76 -9.86 7.52
N PHE A 126 16.43 -9.91 7.43
CA PHE A 126 15.54 -10.35 8.52
C PHE A 126 14.78 -11.64 8.20
N GLY A 127 14.84 -12.14 6.96
CA GLY A 127 13.98 -13.26 6.54
C GLY A 127 12.49 -12.91 6.48
N GLY A 128 12.15 -11.61 6.43
CA GLY A 128 10.78 -11.11 6.50
C GLY A 128 10.70 -9.61 6.79
N SER A 129 9.64 -9.18 7.48
CA SER A 129 9.44 -7.79 7.91
C SER A 129 10.42 -7.40 9.02
N PRO A 130 11.06 -6.21 8.93
CA PRO A 130 11.92 -5.70 10.00
C PRO A 130 11.14 -5.04 11.16
N ASP A 131 9.80 -5.06 11.13
CA ASP A 131 8.89 -4.49 12.15
C ASP A 131 9.27 -3.06 12.53
N LEU A 132 9.38 -2.20 11.51
CA LEU A 132 9.65 -0.78 11.67
C LEU A 132 8.34 0.03 11.63
N PRO A 133 8.20 1.06 12.48
CA PRO A 133 7.02 1.91 12.48
C PRO A 133 6.91 2.72 11.19
N VAL A 134 5.68 2.95 10.74
CA VAL A 134 5.39 3.75 9.53
C VAL A 134 5.63 5.23 9.81
N THR A 135 6.38 5.90 8.94
CA THR A 135 6.68 7.32 9.06
C THR A 135 5.55 8.20 8.51
N VAL A 136 5.49 9.47 8.96
CA VAL A 136 4.55 10.47 8.41
C VAL A 136 4.74 10.61 6.90
N LEU A 137 5.98 10.57 6.42
CA LEU A 137 6.32 10.57 5.00
C LEU A 137 5.62 9.43 4.25
N GLY A 138 5.62 8.23 4.86
CA GLY A 138 4.92 7.05 4.37
C GLY A 138 3.39 7.20 4.33
N LYS A 139 2.81 8.02 5.20
CA LYS A 139 1.35 8.31 5.18
C LYS A 139 1.01 9.32 4.10
N VAL A 140 1.79 10.39 3.98
CA VAL A 140 1.57 11.45 2.99
C VAL A 140 1.76 10.92 1.57
N ARG A 141 2.80 10.11 1.30
CA ARG A 141 2.98 9.48 -0.02
C ARG A 141 1.73 8.71 -0.45
N THR A 142 1.15 7.93 0.47
CA THR A 142 0.00 7.07 0.17
C THR A 142 -1.22 7.93 -0.12
N ALA A 143 -1.47 8.97 0.67
CA ALA A 143 -2.56 9.91 0.41
C ALA A 143 -2.45 10.57 -0.98
N LEU A 144 -1.25 11.01 -1.36
CA LEU A 144 -1.01 11.62 -2.67
C LEU A 144 -1.25 10.64 -3.83
N LEU A 145 -0.79 9.39 -3.71
CA LEU A 145 -0.99 8.37 -4.75
C LEU A 145 -2.44 7.89 -4.84
N LEU A 146 -3.13 7.75 -3.71
CA LEU A 146 -4.54 7.36 -3.66
C LEU A 146 -5.47 8.40 -4.28
N VAL A 147 -5.14 9.69 -4.16
CA VAL A 147 -5.90 10.79 -4.78
C VAL A 147 -5.44 11.06 -6.22
N GLY A 148 -4.14 11.04 -6.46
CA GLY A 148 -3.55 11.36 -7.76
C GLY A 148 -3.86 10.33 -8.84
N THR A 149 -3.88 9.03 -8.51
CA THR A 149 -4.09 7.98 -9.51
C THR A 149 -5.53 7.95 -10.09
N PRO A 150 -6.62 8.09 -9.30
CA PRO A 150 -7.95 8.33 -9.87
C PRO A 150 -8.01 9.62 -10.69
N LEU A 151 -7.40 10.72 -10.22
CA LEU A 151 -7.43 11.98 -10.96
C LEU A 151 -6.76 11.88 -12.35
N LEU A 152 -5.74 11.02 -12.50
CA LEU A 152 -5.16 10.73 -13.83
C LEU A 152 -6.18 10.11 -14.80
N LEU A 153 -7.08 9.25 -14.31
CA LEU A 153 -8.18 8.70 -15.13
C LEU A 153 -9.26 9.73 -15.40
N LEU A 154 -9.62 10.52 -14.38
CA LEU A 154 -10.62 11.57 -14.52
C LEU A 154 -10.22 12.56 -15.62
N ALA A 155 -8.94 12.89 -15.72
CA ALA A 155 -8.38 13.74 -16.76
C ALA A 155 -8.39 13.10 -18.17
N ARG A 156 -8.84 11.85 -18.33
CA ARG A 156 -9.04 11.18 -19.63
C ARG A 156 -10.51 10.99 -19.98
N VAL A 157 -11.43 11.38 -19.09
CA VAL A 157 -12.86 11.28 -19.35
C VAL A 157 -13.27 12.34 -20.39
N PRO A 158 -13.97 11.96 -21.47
CA PRO A 158 -14.47 12.92 -22.46
C PRO A 158 -15.31 14.02 -21.79
N GLY A 159 -14.96 15.28 -22.05
CA GLY A 159 -15.60 16.45 -21.44
C GLY A 159 -14.90 16.98 -20.19
N VAL A 160 -13.90 16.27 -19.68
CA VAL A 160 -13.03 16.68 -18.56
C VAL A 160 -11.57 16.82 -18.99
N ASP A 161 -11.19 16.16 -20.08
CA ASP A 161 -9.87 16.02 -20.67
C ASP A 161 -9.18 17.33 -21.09
N GLY A 162 -9.92 18.43 -21.22
CA GLY A 162 -9.38 19.78 -21.47
C GLY A 162 -9.11 20.63 -20.22
N GLY A 163 -9.40 20.13 -19.01
CA GLY A 163 -9.31 20.89 -17.76
C GLY A 163 -7.94 20.85 -17.07
N PRO A 164 -7.77 21.56 -15.93
CA PRO A 164 -6.51 21.59 -15.17
C PRO A 164 -6.19 20.25 -14.48
N TRP A 165 -7.12 19.30 -14.51
CA TRP A 165 -7.05 18.02 -13.79
C TRP A 165 -5.85 17.18 -14.18
N SER A 166 -5.42 17.22 -15.44
CA SER A 166 -4.22 16.50 -15.90
C SER A 166 -2.95 16.99 -15.20
N GLY A 167 -2.78 18.30 -15.10
CA GLY A 167 -1.65 18.93 -14.41
C GLY A 167 -1.69 18.69 -12.90
N VAL A 168 -2.86 18.83 -12.29
CA VAL A 168 -3.05 18.54 -10.85
C VAL A 168 -2.75 17.07 -10.54
N ALA A 169 -3.29 16.15 -11.34
CA ALA A 169 -3.05 14.72 -11.17
C ALA A 169 -1.56 14.38 -11.30
N LEU A 170 -0.88 14.91 -12.32
CA LEU A 170 0.54 14.68 -12.53
C LEU A 170 1.39 15.25 -11.38
N ALA A 171 1.03 16.43 -10.86
CA ALA A 171 1.72 17.03 -9.71
C ALA A 171 1.56 16.18 -8.45
N LEU A 172 0.34 15.72 -8.16
CA LEU A 172 0.06 14.86 -7.00
C LEU A 172 0.79 13.53 -7.11
N VAL A 173 0.72 12.87 -8.26
CA VAL A 173 1.40 11.58 -8.44
C VAL A 173 2.92 11.74 -8.47
N GLY A 174 3.43 12.79 -9.12
CA GLY A 174 4.86 13.11 -9.10
C GLY A 174 5.40 13.34 -7.69
N ALA A 175 4.67 14.14 -6.88
CA ALA A 175 5.00 14.33 -5.47
C ALA A 175 4.89 13.01 -4.68
N GLY A 176 3.83 12.22 -4.90
CA GLY A 176 3.65 10.91 -4.28
C GLY A 176 4.79 9.94 -4.58
N CYS A 177 5.23 9.86 -5.84
CA CYS A 177 6.37 9.06 -6.28
C CYS A 177 7.69 9.54 -5.66
N LEU A 178 7.92 10.85 -5.60
CA LEU A 178 9.11 11.41 -4.93
C LEU A 178 9.13 11.02 -3.45
N LEU A 179 8.01 11.23 -2.74
CA LEU A 179 7.89 10.86 -1.34
C LEU A 179 8.01 9.34 -1.13
N HIS A 180 7.58 8.53 -2.09
CA HIS A 180 7.75 7.07 -2.05
C HIS A 180 9.22 6.67 -2.10
N ILE A 181 9.99 7.25 -3.01
CA ILE A 181 11.45 7.01 -3.10
C ILE A 181 12.14 7.46 -1.80
N LEU A 182 11.81 8.65 -1.30
CA LEU A 182 12.39 9.17 -0.05
C LEU A 182 12.02 8.32 1.17
N ALA A 183 10.76 7.90 1.28
CA ALA A 183 10.29 7.03 2.36
C ALA A 183 10.95 5.64 2.30
N ALA A 184 11.14 5.09 1.10
CA ALA A 184 11.85 3.83 0.93
C ALA A 184 13.32 3.95 1.34
N GLY A 185 13.98 5.07 1.00
CA GLY A 185 15.35 5.36 1.44
C GLY A 185 15.48 5.46 2.96
N ASP A 186 14.62 6.25 3.61
CA ASP A 186 14.58 6.38 5.08
C ASP A 186 14.32 5.02 5.74
N TYR A 187 13.35 4.25 5.23
CA TYR A 187 13.05 2.92 5.74
C TYR A 187 14.25 1.96 5.61
N LEU A 188 14.93 1.99 4.46
CA LEU A 188 16.10 1.15 4.20
C LEU A 188 17.25 1.46 5.16
N VAL A 189 17.54 2.74 5.40
CA VAL A 189 18.57 3.17 6.35
C VAL A 189 18.26 2.66 7.76
N ARG A 190 16.99 2.79 8.20
CA ARG A 190 16.55 2.27 9.51
C ARG A 190 16.63 0.76 9.60
N ALA A 191 16.26 0.04 8.54
CA ALA A 191 16.32 -1.42 8.48
C ALA A 191 17.76 -1.92 8.58
N VAL A 192 18.69 -1.32 7.82
CA VAL A 192 20.12 -1.65 7.89
C VAL A 192 20.69 -1.29 9.27
N GLY A 193 20.32 -0.13 9.83
CA GLY A 193 20.72 0.28 11.17
C GLY A 193 20.29 -0.72 12.25
N LYS A 194 19.02 -1.16 12.21
CA LYS A 194 18.49 -2.18 13.12
C LYS A 194 19.24 -3.51 12.98
N ALA A 195 19.49 -3.98 11.76
CA ALA A 195 20.23 -5.21 11.53
C ALA A 195 21.68 -5.14 12.05
N ARG A 196 22.34 -3.99 11.91
CA ARG A 196 23.69 -3.77 12.46
C ARG A 196 23.68 -3.75 13.99
N GLY A 197 22.71 -3.10 14.61
CA GLY A 197 22.55 -3.08 16.07
C GLY A 197 22.38 -4.49 16.66
N LEU A 198 21.45 -5.28 16.09
CA LEU A 198 21.23 -6.66 16.52
C LEU A 198 22.51 -7.52 16.43
N ARG A 199 23.26 -7.40 15.33
CA ARG A 199 24.53 -8.11 15.17
C ARG A 199 25.61 -7.66 16.16
N ALA A 200 25.65 -6.36 16.49
CA ALA A 200 26.58 -5.84 17.49
C ALA A 200 26.27 -6.38 18.90
N ASP A 201 24.99 -6.62 19.19
CA ASP A 201 24.52 -7.23 20.45
C ASP A 201 24.62 -8.77 20.45
N GLY A 202 25.23 -9.37 19.41
CA GLY A 202 25.40 -10.81 19.28
C GLY A 202 24.12 -11.57 18.91
N GLN A 203 23.05 -10.88 18.48
CA GLN A 203 21.79 -11.48 18.05
C GLN A 203 21.76 -11.65 16.53
N ASP A 204 21.19 -12.76 16.04
CA ASP A 204 20.91 -12.91 14.61
C ASP A 204 19.63 -12.11 14.25
N PRO A 205 19.70 -11.13 13.33
CA PRO A 205 18.53 -10.43 12.84
C PRO A 205 17.40 -11.32 12.28
N ARG A 206 17.72 -12.56 11.87
CA ARG A 206 16.75 -13.55 11.37
C ARG A 206 16.06 -14.34 12.48
N GLU A 207 16.63 -14.37 13.67
CA GLU A 207 16.09 -15.04 14.85
C GLU A 207 15.21 -14.11 15.71
N HIS A 208 15.02 -12.86 15.28
CA HIS A 208 14.21 -11.87 15.98
C HIS A 208 12.78 -12.43 16.25
N PRO A 209 12.21 -12.19 17.44
CA PRO A 209 11.21 -13.06 18.08
C PRO A 209 9.81 -13.03 17.46
N SER A 210 9.60 -12.36 16.32
CA SER A 210 8.31 -12.36 15.61
C SER A 210 7.92 -13.76 15.07
N ARG A 211 8.80 -14.75 15.16
CA ARG A 211 8.55 -16.16 14.81
C ARG A 211 8.07 -17.06 15.97
N ARG A 212 7.95 -16.58 17.21
CA ARG A 212 7.42 -17.38 18.33
C ARG A 212 6.13 -16.77 18.89
N GLY A 213 5.00 -17.26 18.41
CA GLY A 213 3.66 -16.99 18.99
C GLY A 213 2.66 -16.46 17.98
#